data_AF-A0A7G2RPE8-F1
#
_entry.id   AF-A0A7G2RPE8-F1
#
_cell.length_a   1.000
_cell.length_b   1.000
_cell.length_c   1.000
_cell.angle_alpha   90.00
_cell.angle_beta   90.00
_cell.angle_gamma   90.00
#
_symmetry.space_group_name_H-M   'P 1'
#
loop_
_entity.id
_entity.type
_entity.pdbx_description
1 polymer ?
#
loop_
_entity_poly.entity_id
_entity_poly.type
_entity_poly.pdbx_seq_one_letter_code
_entity_poly.pdbx_strand_id
1 'polypeptide(L)'
;MRNLNPDVIAVCGASILKADMLSIPKHGVLNLHGGLSQFYRGLFTTDWAIYNREPECVGATVHFVSEGVDDGDVIYQGRPEIKEEDHPNSLCEKVAKLGVQMMVCAVSDIEQSRCQATKLETKGRLYLNDMFDVRAKRITWQRIRDGVISDYLADKAARDKRITASLINEFSAMPHLKNINEASVEHSQETG
;
A
#
# COMPACT_ATOMS: atom_id res chain seq x y z
N MET A 1 -13.18 -9.97 -20.79
CA MET A 1 -12.94 -8.62 -20.26
C MET A 1 -13.66 -7.55 -21.06
N ARG A 2 -13.38 -7.33 -22.36
CA ARG A 2 -14.09 -6.28 -23.15
C ARG A 2 -15.61 -6.38 -23.11
N ASN A 3 -16.17 -7.60 -23.19
CA ASN A 3 -17.62 -7.81 -23.13
C ASN A 3 -18.26 -7.55 -21.75
N LEU A 4 -17.45 -7.43 -20.69
CA LEU A 4 -17.95 -7.13 -19.35
C LEU A 4 -18.13 -5.62 -19.12
N ASN A 5 -17.52 -4.79 -19.98
CA ASN A 5 -17.55 -3.32 -19.91
C ASN A 5 -17.38 -2.75 -18.48
N PRO A 6 -16.30 -3.11 -17.76
CA PRO A 6 -16.11 -2.65 -16.38
C PRO A 6 -15.84 -1.14 -16.33
N ASP A 7 -16.39 -0.45 -15.33
CA ASP A 7 -16.05 0.95 -15.08
C ASP A 7 -14.61 1.11 -14.53
N VAL A 8 -14.19 0.19 -13.65
CA VAL A 8 -12.86 0.11 -13.03
C VAL A 8 -12.43 -1.36 -12.99
N ILE A 9 -11.12 -1.61 -13.09
CA ILE A 9 -10.51 -2.90 -12.69
C ILE A 9 -9.63 -2.65 -11.48
N ALA A 10 -9.81 -3.42 -10.41
CA ALA A 10 -8.93 -3.38 -9.23
C ALA A 10 -8.08 -4.64 -9.18
N VAL A 11 -6.77 -4.48 -8.96
CA VAL A 11 -5.81 -5.58 -8.83
C VAL A 11 -5.01 -5.46 -7.53
N CYS A 12 -4.53 -6.61 -7.06
CA CYS A 12 -3.63 -6.75 -5.92
C CYS A 12 -2.73 -7.95 -6.19
N GLY A 13 -1.42 -7.74 -6.33
CA GLY A 13 -0.46 -8.82 -6.65
C GLY A 13 -0.62 -9.43 -8.05
N ALA A 14 -0.97 -8.62 -9.05
CA ALA A 14 -1.07 -9.07 -10.45
C ALA A 14 0.29 -9.04 -11.17
N SER A 15 0.46 -9.90 -12.17
CA SER A 15 1.54 -9.77 -13.16
C SER A 15 1.35 -8.52 -14.02
N ILE A 16 2.41 -8.09 -14.74
CA ILE A 16 2.34 -6.97 -15.68
C ILE A 16 1.14 -7.14 -16.62
N LEU A 17 0.23 -6.17 -16.59
CA LEU A 17 -0.95 -6.13 -17.43
C LEU A 17 -0.57 -5.60 -18.81
N LYS A 18 -1.10 -6.24 -19.87
CA LYS A 18 -0.88 -5.76 -21.24
C LYS A 18 -1.62 -4.44 -21.47
N ALA A 19 -1.08 -3.58 -22.33
CA ALA A 19 -1.69 -2.28 -22.68
C ALA A 19 -3.18 -2.40 -23.08
N ASP A 20 -3.53 -3.43 -23.88
CA ASP A 20 -4.91 -3.70 -24.29
C ASP A 20 -5.89 -3.97 -23.15
N MET A 21 -5.40 -4.36 -21.96
CA MET A 21 -6.22 -4.51 -20.75
C MET A 21 -6.35 -3.20 -19.99
N LEU A 22 -5.29 -2.38 -19.95
CA LEU A 22 -5.29 -1.09 -19.26
C LEU A 22 -6.30 -0.12 -19.86
N SER A 23 -6.56 -0.24 -21.16
CA SER A 23 -7.51 0.62 -21.89
C SER A 23 -8.97 0.15 -21.82
N ILE A 24 -9.27 -0.98 -21.16
CA ILE A 24 -10.64 -1.52 -21.10
C ILE A 24 -11.53 -0.70 -20.16
N PRO A 25 -11.16 -0.48 -18.88
CA PRO A 25 -12.04 0.21 -17.96
C PRO A 25 -12.08 1.72 -18.22
N LYS A 26 -13.28 2.30 -18.15
CA LYS A 26 -13.52 3.74 -18.37
C LYS A 26 -12.68 4.61 -17.44
N HIS A 27 -12.51 4.19 -16.19
CA HIS A 27 -11.79 4.93 -15.16
C HIS A 27 -10.40 4.36 -14.87
N GLY A 28 -9.90 3.43 -15.70
CA GLY A 28 -8.57 2.86 -15.55
C GLY A 28 -8.49 1.65 -14.61
N VAL A 29 -7.26 1.19 -14.41
CA VAL A 29 -6.95 0.03 -13.56
C VAL A 29 -6.30 0.54 -12.28
N LEU A 30 -6.84 0.15 -11.13
CA LEU A 30 -6.29 0.42 -9.81
C LEU A 30 -5.43 -0.74 -9.33
N ASN A 31 -4.31 -0.45 -8.69
CA ASN A 31 -3.50 -1.44 -8.00
C ASN A 31 -3.37 -1.11 -6.51
N LEU A 32 -3.50 -2.13 -5.67
CA LEU A 32 -3.09 -2.12 -4.27
C LEU A 32 -1.65 -2.66 -4.22
N HIS A 33 -0.72 -1.75 -3.93
CA HIS A 33 0.69 -2.06 -3.72
C HIS A 33 1.02 -2.04 -2.23
N GLY A 34 1.75 -3.06 -1.76
CA GLY A 34 2.14 -3.23 -0.35
C GLY A 34 3.35 -2.40 0.09
N GLY A 35 3.71 -1.36 -0.65
CA GLY A 35 4.81 -0.45 -0.33
C GLY A 35 4.44 1.00 -0.57
N LEU A 36 5.25 1.91 -0.03
CA LEU A 36 5.20 3.33 -0.38
C LEU A 36 6.02 3.54 -1.66
N SER A 37 5.36 3.78 -2.81
CA SER A 37 6.01 3.75 -4.14
C SER A 37 7.19 4.69 -4.33
N GLN A 38 7.28 5.77 -3.55
CA GLN A 38 8.42 6.69 -3.53
C GLN A 38 9.66 6.11 -2.82
N PHE A 39 9.50 5.04 -2.05
CA PHE A 39 10.58 4.37 -1.30
C PHE A 39 10.80 2.92 -1.75
N TYR A 40 9.72 2.16 -1.96
CA TYR A 40 9.71 0.72 -2.21
C TYR A 40 8.64 0.35 -3.25
N ARG A 41 9.09 -0.17 -4.40
CA ARG A 41 8.26 -0.69 -5.50
C ARG A 41 8.54 -2.16 -5.73
N GLY A 42 7.60 -2.85 -6.37
CA GLY A 42 7.69 -4.27 -6.70
C GLY A 42 7.24 -5.18 -5.57
N LEU A 43 7.97 -6.26 -5.34
CA LEU A 43 7.52 -7.36 -4.49
C LEU A 43 8.19 -7.36 -3.12
N PHE A 44 7.55 -8.01 -2.15
CA PHE A 44 8.08 -8.23 -0.79
C PHE A 44 8.50 -6.93 -0.07
N THR A 45 7.84 -5.81 -0.36
CA THR A 45 8.24 -4.47 0.12
C THR A 45 8.25 -4.34 1.63
N THR A 46 7.31 -5.00 2.33
CA THR A 46 7.33 -5.09 3.80
C THR A 46 8.59 -5.80 4.30
N ASP A 47 8.94 -6.95 3.73
CA ASP A 47 10.15 -7.68 4.09
C ASP A 47 11.42 -6.88 3.78
N TRP A 48 11.47 -6.18 2.65
CA TRP A 48 12.61 -5.35 2.27
C TRP A 48 12.80 -4.15 3.19
N ALA A 49 11.72 -3.52 3.65
CA ALA A 49 11.78 -2.44 4.63
C ALA A 49 12.42 -2.94 5.94
N ILE A 50 12.01 -4.12 6.43
CA ILE A 50 12.62 -4.75 7.62
C ILE A 50 14.07 -5.18 7.35
N TYR A 51 14.35 -5.78 6.20
CA TYR A 51 15.69 -6.18 5.77
C TYR A 51 16.68 -5.00 5.80
N ASN A 52 16.25 -3.86 5.28
CA ASN A 52 17.04 -2.62 5.22
C ASN A 52 17.08 -1.84 6.55
N ARG A 53 16.45 -2.35 7.61
CA ARG A 53 16.31 -1.66 8.91
C ARG A 53 15.56 -0.33 8.78
N GLU A 54 14.55 -0.27 7.92
CA GLU A 54 13.70 0.89 7.68
C GLU A 54 12.19 0.60 7.95
N PRO A 55 11.78 0.21 9.18
CA PRO A 55 10.36 -0.07 9.45
C PRO A 55 9.43 1.12 9.18
N GLU A 56 9.93 2.35 9.23
CA GLU A 56 9.16 3.55 8.89
C GLU A 56 8.67 3.56 7.43
N CYS A 57 9.32 2.82 6.53
CA CYS A 57 8.95 2.72 5.13
C CYS A 57 7.84 1.68 4.86
N VAL A 58 7.40 0.92 5.87
CA VAL A 58 6.27 0.00 5.75
C VAL A 58 4.98 0.80 5.56
N GLY A 59 4.24 0.48 4.51
CA GLY A 59 2.99 1.14 4.15
C GLY A 59 2.38 0.54 2.90
N ALA A 60 1.25 1.07 2.46
CA ALA A 60 0.60 0.68 1.22
C ALA A 60 0.32 1.91 0.34
N THR A 61 0.23 1.67 -0.96
CA THR A 61 -0.13 2.66 -1.98
C THR A 61 -1.28 2.10 -2.82
N VAL A 62 -2.36 2.85 -2.97
CA VAL A 62 -3.36 2.62 -4.01
C VAL A 62 -3.11 3.64 -5.12
N HIS A 63 -2.89 3.14 -6.34
CA HIS A 63 -2.51 3.97 -7.48
C HIS A 63 -3.14 3.45 -8.78
N PHE A 64 -3.18 4.30 -9.80
CA PHE A 64 -3.48 3.86 -11.16
C PHE A 64 -2.31 3.08 -11.75
N VAL A 65 -2.60 1.97 -12.43
CA VAL A 65 -1.57 1.19 -13.13
C VAL A 65 -1.05 1.98 -14.32
N SER A 66 0.28 2.06 -14.42
CA SER A 66 1.02 2.65 -15.53
C SER A 66 1.74 1.54 -16.33
N GLU A 67 2.49 1.89 -17.37
CA GLU A 67 3.37 0.94 -18.07
C GLU A 67 4.51 0.40 -17.18
N GLY A 68 4.91 1.15 -16.16
CA GLY A 68 5.94 0.78 -15.21
C GLY A 68 5.43 -0.02 -14.01
N VAL A 69 6.37 -0.43 -13.14
CA VAL A 69 6.07 -1.19 -11.92
C VAL A 69 5.85 -0.22 -10.75
N ASP A 70 4.63 -0.26 -10.19
CA ASP A 70 4.18 0.50 -9.03
C ASP A 70 4.55 1.99 -9.05
N ASP A 71 4.43 2.63 -10.22
CA ASP A 71 4.91 3.99 -10.47
C ASP A 71 3.90 4.95 -11.10
N GLY A 72 2.63 4.55 -11.14
CA GLY A 72 1.55 5.39 -11.62
C GLY A 72 1.06 6.40 -10.58
N ASP A 73 0.06 7.19 -10.98
CA ASP A 73 -0.48 8.26 -10.16
C ASP A 73 -1.17 7.72 -8.91
N VAL A 74 -0.81 8.27 -7.77
CA VAL A 74 -1.16 7.78 -6.44
C VAL A 74 -2.49 8.38 -6.01
N ILE A 75 -3.45 7.52 -5.66
CA ILE A 75 -4.74 7.93 -5.09
C ILE A 75 -4.59 8.07 -3.58
N TYR A 76 -4.08 7.04 -2.91
CA TYR A 76 -3.92 7.00 -1.45
C TYR A 76 -2.60 6.36 -1.04
N GLN A 77 -2.01 6.88 0.03
CA GLN A 77 -0.98 6.18 0.80
C GLN A 77 -1.33 6.13 2.27
N GLY A 78 -0.87 5.08 2.92
CA GLY A 78 -1.04 4.93 4.36
C GLY A 78 0.03 4.04 4.96
N ARG A 79 0.16 4.14 6.27
CA ARG A 79 1.07 3.31 7.06
C ARG A 79 0.30 2.62 8.18
N PRO A 80 0.57 1.34 8.44
CA PRO A 80 -0.02 0.67 9.60
C PRO A 80 0.66 1.14 10.90
N GLU A 81 -0.03 0.98 12.02
CA GLU A 81 0.61 1.05 13.33
C GLU A 81 1.56 -0.15 13.50
N ILE A 82 2.83 0.14 13.78
CA ILE A 82 3.86 -0.85 14.08
C ILE A 82 4.03 -0.92 15.59
N LYS A 83 3.98 -2.13 16.13
CA LYS A 83 4.12 -2.47 17.56
C LYS A 83 5.36 -3.34 17.78
N GLU A 84 5.81 -3.41 19.02
CA GLU A 84 7.06 -4.10 19.41
C GLU A 84 7.08 -5.57 18.96
N GLU A 85 5.95 -6.25 19.07
CA GLU A 85 5.75 -7.66 18.73
C GLU A 85 5.60 -7.92 17.22
N ASP A 86 5.57 -6.88 16.39
CA ASP A 86 5.37 -7.05 14.96
C ASP A 86 6.58 -7.72 14.27
N HIS A 87 6.26 -8.48 13.24
CA HIS A 87 7.21 -9.15 12.37
C HIS A 87 6.70 -9.11 10.92
N PRO A 88 7.50 -9.52 9.91
CA PRO A 88 7.13 -9.33 8.50
C PRO A 88 5.72 -9.83 8.15
N ASN A 89 5.31 -11.00 8.67
CA ASN A 89 3.97 -11.53 8.41
C ASN A 89 2.84 -10.68 9.03
N SER A 90 2.97 -10.24 10.30
CA SER A 90 1.92 -9.42 10.95
C SER A 90 1.83 -8.04 10.30
N LEU A 91 2.97 -7.48 9.90
CA LEU A 91 3.03 -6.22 9.16
C LEU A 91 2.39 -6.37 7.78
N CYS A 92 2.65 -7.46 7.06
CA CYS A 92 2.03 -7.73 5.77
C CYS A 92 0.49 -7.81 5.90
N GLU A 93 -0.02 -8.47 6.94
CA GLU A 93 -1.46 -8.52 7.22
C GLU A 93 -2.04 -7.11 7.47
N LYS A 94 -1.37 -6.30 8.29
CA LYS A 94 -1.79 -4.92 8.57
C LYS A 94 -1.78 -4.05 7.31
N VAL A 95 -0.73 -4.17 6.49
CA VAL A 95 -0.60 -3.47 5.20
C VAL A 95 -1.71 -3.89 4.25
N ALA A 96 -2.03 -5.19 4.15
CA ALA A 96 -3.12 -5.68 3.31
C ALA A 96 -4.48 -5.13 3.76
N LYS A 97 -4.78 -5.16 5.07
CA LYS A 97 -6.03 -4.60 5.62
C LYS A 97 -6.17 -3.12 5.31
N LEU A 98 -5.10 -2.35 5.53
CA LEU A 98 -5.06 -0.92 5.20
C LEU A 98 -5.24 -0.67 3.70
N GLY A 99 -4.55 -1.43 2.86
CA GLY A 99 -4.66 -1.36 1.40
C GLY A 99 -6.07 -1.62 0.89
N VAL A 100 -6.77 -2.61 1.47
CA VAL A 100 -8.17 -2.92 1.11
C VAL A 100 -9.09 -1.77 1.48
N GLN A 101 -8.94 -1.19 2.68
CA GLN A 101 -9.71 -0.02 3.08
C GLN A 101 -9.51 1.15 2.11
N MET A 102 -8.25 1.42 1.73
CA MET A 102 -7.92 2.45 0.74
C MET A 102 -8.54 2.16 -0.63
N MET A 103 -8.51 0.90 -1.09
CA MET A 103 -9.06 0.50 -2.38
C MET A 103 -10.57 0.68 -2.42
N VAL A 104 -11.29 0.28 -1.37
CA VAL A 104 -12.75 0.48 -1.28
C VAL A 104 -13.09 1.97 -1.36
N CYS A 105 -12.34 2.81 -0.66
CA CYS A 105 -12.54 4.26 -0.72
C CYS A 105 -12.21 4.83 -2.09
N ALA A 106 -11.12 4.40 -2.73
CA ALA A 106 -10.77 4.84 -4.07
C ALA A 106 -11.86 4.52 -5.10
N VAL A 107 -12.43 3.31 -5.06
CA VAL A 107 -13.55 2.93 -5.93
C VAL A 107 -14.78 3.80 -5.66
N SER A 108 -15.13 4.02 -4.38
CA SER A 108 -16.24 4.89 -3.99
C SER A 108 -16.04 6.34 -4.47
N ASP A 109 -14.82 6.85 -4.39
CA ASP A 109 -14.49 8.21 -4.83
C ASP A 109 -14.54 8.36 -6.35
N ILE A 110 -14.19 7.30 -7.10
CA ILE A 110 -14.36 7.27 -8.55
C ILE A 110 -15.84 7.32 -8.92
N GLU A 111 -16.66 6.49 -8.27
CA GLU A 111 -18.12 6.46 -8.49
C GLU A 111 -18.74 7.84 -8.22
N GLN A 112 -18.30 8.51 -7.16
CA GLN A 112 -18.77 9.84 -6.77
C GLN A 112 -18.06 10.99 -7.53
N SER A 113 -17.24 10.69 -8.54
CA SER A 113 -16.51 11.67 -9.35
C SER A 113 -15.66 12.66 -8.53
N ARG A 114 -15.09 12.19 -7.42
CA ARG A 114 -14.25 12.98 -6.50
C ARG A 114 -12.88 12.37 -6.21
N CYS A 115 -12.53 11.28 -6.91
CA CYS A 115 -11.20 10.68 -6.85
C CYS A 115 -10.15 11.71 -7.25
N GLN A 116 -9.13 11.86 -6.42
CA GLN A 116 -7.94 12.66 -6.70
C GLN A 116 -6.73 11.75 -6.76
N ALA A 117 -5.93 11.91 -7.81
CA ALA A 117 -4.65 11.23 -7.94
C ALA A 117 -3.54 12.25 -8.13
N THR A 118 -2.40 11.96 -7.52
CA THR A 118 -1.23 12.82 -7.52
C THR A 118 -0.09 12.06 -8.18
N LYS A 119 0.58 12.72 -9.12
CA LYS A 119 1.69 12.12 -9.86
C LYS A 119 2.82 11.70 -8.93
N LEU A 120 3.34 10.49 -9.15
CA LEU A 120 4.52 10.02 -8.44
C LEU A 120 5.79 10.66 -9.03
N GLU A 121 6.29 11.73 -8.40
CA GLU A 121 7.48 12.45 -8.89
C GLU A 121 8.78 11.69 -8.64
N THR A 122 8.89 10.99 -7.50
CA THR A 122 10.08 10.22 -7.13
C THR A 122 9.75 8.74 -7.08
N LYS A 123 10.52 7.93 -7.81
CA LYS A 123 10.36 6.47 -7.86
C LYS A 123 11.34 5.82 -6.89
N GLY A 124 10.81 4.99 -5.98
CA GLY A 124 11.61 4.27 -5.01
C GLY A 124 12.40 3.10 -5.60
N ARG A 125 13.13 2.41 -4.71
CA ARG A 125 13.86 1.16 -5.02
C ARG A 125 12.89 0.11 -5.55
N LEU A 126 13.25 -0.52 -6.66
CA LEU A 126 12.46 -1.58 -7.30
C LEU A 126 13.01 -2.95 -6.89
N TYR A 127 12.15 -3.78 -6.32
CA TYR A 127 12.49 -5.15 -5.93
C TYR A 127 11.69 -6.15 -6.76
N LEU A 128 12.40 -7.04 -7.45
CA LEU A 128 11.81 -8.06 -8.32
C LEU A 128 11.79 -9.43 -7.63
N ASN A 129 11.01 -10.36 -8.19
CA ASN A 129 10.74 -11.66 -7.57
C ASN A 129 12.02 -12.48 -7.32
N ASP A 130 12.96 -12.44 -8.26
CA ASP A 130 14.23 -13.16 -8.20
C ASP A 130 15.23 -12.58 -7.18
N MET A 131 14.98 -11.37 -6.67
CA MET A 131 15.82 -10.73 -5.66
C MET A 131 15.53 -11.24 -4.24
N PHE A 132 14.36 -11.82 -3.99
CA PHE A 132 13.96 -12.26 -2.65
C PHE A 132 14.09 -13.78 -2.49
N ASP A 133 15.29 -14.22 -2.12
CA ASP A 133 15.61 -15.62 -1.91
C ASP A 133 15.54 -16.03 -0.42
N VAL A 134 15.92 -17.29 -0.14
CA VAL A 134 15.97 -17.82 1.24
C VAL A 134 16.97 -17.05 2.11
N ARG A 135 18.04 -16.48 1.54
CA ARG A 135 19.03 -15.68 2.29
C ARG A 135 18.44 -14.34 2.67
N ALA A 136 17.76 -13.65 1.75
CA ALA A 136 17.05 -12.41 2.02
C ALA A 136 16.04 -12.62 3.16
N LYS A 137 15.19 -13.64 3.05
CA LYS A 137 14.24 -14.00 4.11
C LYS A 137 14.93 -14.27 5.45
N ARG A 138 16.04 -15.02 5.46
CA ARG A 138 16.82 -15.29 6.69
C ARG A 138 17.35 -14.02 7.33
N ILE A 139 17.88 -13.09 6.54
CA ILE A 139 18.39 -11.81 7.02
C ILE A 139 17.24 -10.97 7.59
N THR A 140 16.09 -10.91 6.91
CA THR A 140 14.89 -10.21 7.44
C THR A 140 14.52 -10.70 8.84
N TRP A 141 14.46 -12.02 9.04
CA TRP A 141 14.19 -12.59 10.36
C TRP A 141 15.34 -12.40 11.36
N GLN A 142 16.58 -12.30 10.90
CA GLN A 142 17.69 -11.90 11.76
C GLN A 142 17.52 -10.45 12.23
N ARG A 143 17.10 -9.51 11.37
CA ARG A 143 16.84 -8.12 11.76
C ARG A 143 15.78 -8.03 12.85
N ILE A 144 14.72 -8.83 12.78
CA ILE A 144 13.72 -8.93 13.86
C ILE A 144 14.36 -9.38 15.17
N ARG A 145 15.18 -10.45 15.16
CA ARG A 145 15.90 -10.91 16.36
C ARG A 145 16.90 -9.88 16.89
N ASP A 146 17.48 -9.08 16.00
CA ASP A 146 18.41 -7.99 16.35
C ASP A 146 17.69 -6.74 16.89
N GLY A 147 16.37 -6.77 17.08
CA GLY A 147 15.61 -5.66 17.68
C GLY A 147 15.31 -4.51 16.72
N VAL A 148 15.25 -4.75 15.40
CA VAL A 148 15.00 -3.67 14.41
C VAL A 148 13.70 -2.88 14.65
N ILE A 149 12.67 -3.53 15.21
CA ILE A 149 11.40 -2.89 15.55
C ILE A 149 11.59 -2.02 16.79
N SER A 150 12.20 -2.54 17.85
CA SER A 150 12.52 -1.80 19.07
C SER A 150 13.39 -0.56 18.76
N ASP A 151 14.42 -0.74 17.92
CA ASP A 151 15.30 0.34 17.43
C ASP A 151 14.51 1.43 16.69
N TYR A 152 13.51 1.03 15.89
CA TYR A 152 12.62 1.98 15.23
C TYR A 152 11.71 2.69 16.22
N LEU A 153 11.12 1.97 17.16
CA LEU A 153 10.19 2.53 18.15
C LEU A 153 10.89 3.51 19.09
N ALA A 154 12.16 3.28 19.42
CA ALA A 154 12.98 4.17 20.25
C ALA A 154 13.17 5.58 19.64
N ASP A 155 13.17 5.71 18.31
CA ASP A 155 13.30 6.99 17.60
C ASP A 155 12.16 7.21 16.58
N LYS A 156 10.97 6.69 16.90
CA LYS A 156 9.83 6.64 15.97
C LYS A 156 9.49 8.00 15.38
N ALA A 157 9.42 9.03 16.23
CA ALA A 157 8.99 10.37 15.82
C ALA A 157 9.94 10.99 14.78
N ALA A 158 11.26 10.89 14.97
CA ALA A 158 12.22 11.45 14.03
C ALA A 158 12.24 10.67 12.71
N ARG A 159 12.17 9.34 12.80
CA ARG A 159 12.14 8.45 11.62
C ARG A 159 10.86 8.67 10.80
N ASP A 160 9.71 8.75 11.45
CA ASP A 160 8.42 8.98 10.82
C ASP A 160 8.33 10.33 10.14
N LYS A 161 8.90 11.38 10.74
CA LYS A 161 8.90 12.73 10.16
C LYS A 161 9.46 12.77 8.73
N ARG A 162 10.45 11.90 8.43
CA ARG A 162 11.03 11.80 7.08
C ARG A 162 10.04 11.21 6.07
N ILE A 163 9.16 10.34 6.51
CA ILE A 163 8.19 9.65 5.67
C ILE A 163 6.93 10.49 5.52
N THR A 164 6.35 10.97 6.62
CA THR A 164 5.06 11.70 6.63
C THR A 164 5.12 12.97 5.81
N ALA A 165 6.25 13.67 5.77
CA ALA A 165 6.44 14.86 4.93
C ALA A 165 6.39 14.56 3.42
N SER A 166 6.48 13.29 3.02
CA SER A 166 6.51 12.83 1.63
C SER A 166 5.34 11.91 1.26
N LEU A 167 4.41 11.66 2.19
CA LEU A 167 3.23 10.86 1.90
C LEU A 167 2.32 11.60 0.93
N ILE A 168 1.90 10.90 -0.10
CA ILE A 168 0.99 11.41 -1.11
C ILE A 168 -0.42 11.01 -0.71
N ASN A 169 -1.31 12.00 -0.62
CA ASN A 169 -2.73 11.80 -0.29
C ASN A 169 -2.89 10.87 0.94
N GLU A 170 -2.34 11.27 2.08
CA GLU A 170 -2.33 10.45 3.29
C GLU A 170 -3.77 10.05 3.68
N PHE A 171 -4.02 8.74 3.68
CA PHE A 171 -5.36 8.19 3.85
C PHE A 171 -5.97 8.60 5.19
N SER A 172 -5.23 8.50 6.29
CA SER A 172 -5.68 8.90 7.63
C SER A 172 -6.06 10.39 7.75
N ALA A 173 -5.60 11.25 6.84
CA ALA A 173 -5.92 12.68 6.85
C ALA A 173 -7.19 13.02 6.05
N MET A 174 -7.83 12.05 5.41
CA MET A 174 -8.96 12.30 4.51
C MET A 174 -10.26 12.59 5.28
N PRO A 175 -10.89 13.77 5.06
CA PRO A 175 -12.05 14.20 5.84
C PRO A 175 -13.26 13.28 5.79
N HIS A 176 -13.50 12.63 4.64
CA HIS A 176 -14.68 11.80 4.39
C HIS A 176 -14.60 10.39 4.98
N LEU A 177 -13.41 9.94 5.41
CA LEU A 177 -13.24 8.61 6.03
C LEU A 177 -13.88 8.52 7.42
N LYS A 178 -14.16 9.66 8.07
CA LYS A 178 -14.84 9.68 9.37
C LYS A 178 -16.22 9.01 9.33
N ASN A 179 -16.86 8.98 8.16
CA ASN A 179 -18.21 8.41 7.99
C ASN A 179 -18.21 6.90 7.64
N ILE A 180 -17.08 6.32 7.23
CA ILE A 180 -17.01 4.90 6.80
C ILE A 180 -16.88 3.95 7.99
N ASN A 181 -16.24 4.41 9.08
CA ASN A 181 -16.16 3.66 10.33
C ASN A 181 -17.51 3.57 11.07
N GLU A 182 -18.44 4.49 10.84
CA GLU A 182 -19.78 4.45 11.45
C GLU A 182 -20.69 3.43 10.71
N ALA A 183 -20.67 3.42 9.38
CA ALA A 183 -21.47 2.47 8.58
C ALA A 183 -21.06 1.00 8.73
N SER A 184 -19.79 0.72 9.07
CA SER A 184 -19.28 -0.64 9.29
C SER A 184 -19.72 -1.25 10.63
N VAL A 185 -20.08 -0.40 11.61
CA VAL A 185 -20.55 -0.83 12.94
C VAL A 185 -22.04 -1.17 12.90
N GLU A 186 -22.85 -0.49 12.09
CA GLU A 186 -24.29 -0.74 12.00
C GLU A 186 -24.63 -2.10 11.35
N HIS A 187 -23.88 -2.55 10.35
CA HIS A 187 -24.11 -3.87 9.73
C HIS A 187 -23.76 -5.08 10.62
N SER A 188 -23.11 -4.84 11.76
CA SER A 188 -22.78 -5.89 12.74
C SER A 188 -23.87 -6.09 13.79
N GLN A 189 -24.91 -5.23 13.83
CA GLN A 189 -25.96 -5.28 14.85
C GLN A 189 -27.32 -5.79 14.34
N GLU A 190 -27.49 -6.03 13.04
CA GLU A 190 -28.76 -6.53 12.47
C GLU A 190 -28.79 -8.04 12.17
N THR A 191 -27.77 -8.80 12.54
CA THR A 191 -27.74 -10.28 12.36
C THR A 191 -27.51 -11.06 13.65
N GLY A 192 -28.00 -10.53 14.78
CA GLY A 192 -28.06 -11.21 16.09
C GLY A 192 -29.42 -11.82 16.39
#